data_AF-Q9UP81-F1
#
_entry.id   AF-Q9UP81-F1
#
_cell.length_a   1.000
_cell.length_b   1.000
_cell.length_c   1.000
_cell.angle_alpha   90.00
_cell.angle_beta   90.00
_cell.angle_gamma   90.00
#
_symmetry.space_group_name_H-M   'P 1'
#
loop_
_entity.id
_entity.type
_entity.pdbx_description
1 polymer ?
#
loop_
_entity_poly.entity_id
_entity_poly.type
_entity_poly.pdbx_seq_one_letter_code
_entity_poly.pdbx_strand_id
1 'polypeptide(L)'
;MVHLTPEEKSAVTALWGKVNVDEVGGEALGRLLVVYPWTQRFFESFGDLSTPDAVMGNPKVKAHGKKVLGSLSPLGICPLLMLLWATLR
;
A
#
# COMPACT_ATOMS: atom_id res chain seq x y z
N MET A 1 0.61 21.07 10.88
CA MET A 1 0.57 19.66 11.33
C MET A 1 -0.84 19.39 11.81
N VAL A 2 -1.46 18.27 11.44
CA VAL A 2 -2.83 17.95 11.88
C VAL A 2 -2.82 17.60 13.37
N HIS A 3 -3.88 17.97 14.08
CA HIS A 3 -4.05 17.66 15.50
C HIS A 3 -5.07 16.54 15.65
N LEU A 4 -4.63 15.40 16.22
CA LEU A 4 -5.51 14.29 16.58
C LEU A 4 -5.76 14.30 18.08
N THR A 5 -7.00 14.09 18.50
CA THR A 5 -7.35 13.90 19.91
C THR A 5 -6.75 12.59 20.44
N PRO A 6 -6.62 12.41 21.77
CA PRO A 6 -6.18 11.15 22.35
C PRO A 6 -7.03 9.95 21.91
N GLU A 7 -8.34 10.15 21.78
CA GLU A 7 -9.31 9.14 21.37
C GLU A 7 -9.08 8.72 19.92
N GLU A 8 -8.85 9.68 19.01
CA GLU A 8 -8.55 9.41 17.60
C GLU A 8 -7.25 8.62 17.44
N LYS A 9 -6.19 9.00 18.17
CA LYS A 9 -4.91 8.28 18.14
C LYS A 9 -5.05 6.84 18.65
N SER A 10 -5.83 6.66 19.72
CA SER A 10 -6.12 5.34 20.29
C SER A 10 -6.90 4.49 19.30
N ALA A 11 -7.93 5.03 18.66
CA ALA A 11 -8.73 4.32 17.65
C ALA A 11 -7.88 3.89 16.45
N VAL A 12 -7.04 4.77 15.91
CA VAL A 12 -6.15 4.44 14.77
C VAL A 12 -5.16 3.34 15.15
N THR A 13 -4.53 3.43 16.33
CA THR A 13 -3.54 2.44 16.77
C THR A 13 -4.20 1.09 17.06
N ALA A 14 -5.38 1.08 17.68
CA ALA A 14 -6.15 -0.11 17.96
C ALA A 14 -6.65 -0.81 16.69
N LEU A 15 -7.05 -0.04 15.67
CA LEU A 15 -7.38 -0.58 14.35
C LEU A 15 -6.13 -1.17 13.68
N TRP A 16 -5.01 -0.42 13.69
CA TRP A 16 -3.77 -0.85 13.08
C TRP A 16 -3.22 -2.15 13.69
N GLY A 17 -3.35 -2.33 15.00
CA GLY A 17 -2.95 -3.56 15.69
C GLY A 17 -3.69 -4.83 15.21
N LYS A 18 -4.80 -4.68 14.48
CA LYS A 18 -5.57 -5.80 13.90
C LYS A 18 -5.25 -6.05 12.43
N VAL A 19 -4.45 -5.19 11.79
CA VAL A 19 -4.16 -5.28 10.36
C VAL A 19 -3.07 -6.33 10.10
N ASN A 20 -3.39 -7.35 9.30
CA ASN A 20 -2.40 -8.25 8.73
C ASN A 20 -1.74 -7.58 7.51
N VAL A 21 -0.53 -7.06 7.69
CA VAL A 21 0.16 -6.25 6.66
C VAL A 21 0.44 -7.04 5.38
N ASP A 22 0.68 -8.34 5.50
CA ASP A 22 1.05 -9.20 4.37
C ASP A 22 -0.14 -9.48 3.46
N GLU A 23 -1.30 -9.71 4.07
CA GLU A 23 -2.57 -9.98 3.37
C GLU A 23 -3.20 -8.69 2.85
N VAL A 24 -3.43 -7.73 3.75
CA VAL A 24 -4.13 -6.48 3.42
C VAL A 24 -3.32 -5.62 2.46
N GLY A 25 -1.99 -5.63 2.56
CA GLY A 25 -1.12 -4.85 1.68
C GLY A 25 -1.21 -5.32 0.23
N GLY A 26 -1.11 -6.63 0.01
CA GLY A 26 -1.23 -7.22 -1.31
C GLY A 26 -2.62 -7.03 -1.92
N GLU A 27 -3.67 -7.23 -1.12
CA GLU A 27 -5.05 -7.00 -1.59
C GLU A 27 -5.33 -5.54 -1.94
N ALA A 28 -4.87 -4.59 -1.12
CA ALA A 28 -5.09 -3.18 -1.36
C ALA A 28 -4.44 -2.72 -2.67
N LEU A 29 -3.17 -3.09 -2.91
CA LEU A 29 -2.49 -2.76 -4.16
C LEU A 29 -3.10 -3.51 -5.36
N GLY A 30 -3.45 -4.79 -5.20
CA GLY A 30 -4.10 -5.55 -6.26
C GLY A 30 -5.43 -4.91 -6.68
N ARG A 31 -6.28 -4.53 -5.72
CA ARG A 31 -7.54 -3.83 -5.98
C ARG A 31 -7.31 -2.47 -6.65
N LEU A 32 -6.29 -1.71 -6.27
CA LEU A 32 -5.95 -0.45 -6.93
C LEU A 32 -5.67 -0.67 -8.42
N LEU A 33 -4.85 -1.66 -8.76
CA LEU A 33 -4.45 -1.97 -10.14
C LEU A 33 -5.59 -2.56 -10.98
N VAL A 34 -6.55 -3.25 -10.36
CA VAL A 34 -7.74 -3.79 -11.03
C VAL A 34 -8.82 -2.72 -11.23
N VAL A 35 -9.16 -1.96 -10.18
CA VAL A 35 -10.24 -0.97 -10.22
C VAL A 35 -9.83 0.28 -11.00
N TYR A 36 -8.54 0.63 -10.96
CA TYR A 36 -8.00 1.76 -11.71
C TYR A 36 -6.84 1.31 -12.62
N PRO A 37 -7.12 0.65 -13.76
CA PRO A 37 -6.10 0.07 -14.63
C PRO A 37 -5.06 1.05 -15.15
N TRP A 38 -5.36 2.36 -15.22
CA TRP A 38 -4.36 3.37 -15.60
C TRP A 38 -3.12 3.35 -14.70
N THR A 39 -3.24 2.82 -13.47
CA THR A 39 -2.18 2.87 -12.46
C THR A 39 -1.09 1.85 -12.74
N GLN A 40 -1.40 0.84 -13.57
CA GLN A 40 -0.46 -0.20 -13.99
C GLN A 40 0.77 0.38 -14.72
N ARG A 41 0.66 1.57 -15.34
CA ARG A 41 1.79 2.27 -16.00
C ARG A 41 2.99 2.55 -15.09
N PHE A 42 2.78 2.56 -13.76
CA PHE A 42 3.86 2.76 -12.79
C PHE A 42 4.56 1.44 -12.41
N PHE A 43 4.01 0.31 -12.83
CA PHE A 43 4.41 -1.03 -12.41
C PHE A 43 4.79 -1.94 -13.60
N GLU A 44 5.28 -1.36 -14.70
CA GLU A 44 5.69 -2.12 -15.90
C GLU A 44 6.72 -3.23 -15.57
N SER A 45 7.59 -3.00 -14.58
CA SER A 45 8.58 -3.97 -14.12
C SER A 45 7.99 -5.17 -13.36
N PHE A 46 6.68 -5.16 -13.06
CA PHE A 46 6.02 -6.22 -12.30
C PHE A 46 5.60 -7.40 -13.18
N GLY A 47 5.74 -7.29 -14.51
CA GLY A 47 5.39 -8.33 -15.45
C GLY A 47 3.92 -8.27 -15.83
N ASP A 48 3.26 -9.42 -15.94
CA ASP A 48 1.86 -9.48 -16.37
C ASP A 48 0.91 -8.90 -15.31
N LEU A 49 0.13 -7.91 -15.74
CA LEU A 49 -0.95 -7.24 -14.99
C LEU A 49 -2.22 -7.12 -15.86
N SER A 50 -2.31 -7.88 -16.95
CA SER A 50 -3.35 -7.75 -17.99
C SER A 50 -4.75 -8.17 -17.54
N THR A 51 -4.84 -9.04 -16.52
CA THR A 51 -6.10 -9.56 -16.00
C THR A 51 -6.17 -9.45 -14.47
N PRO A 52 -7.36 -9.43 -13.87
CA PRO A 52 -7.50 -9.42 -12.41
C PRO A 52 -6.77 -10.57 -11.72
N ASP A 53 -6.85 -11.79 -12.27
CA ASP A 53 -6.16 -12.95 -11.71
C ASP A 53 -4.64 -12.82 -11.81
N ALA A 54 -4.12 -12.29 -12.93
CA ALA A 54 -2.70 -11.99 -13.08
C ALA A 54 -2.24 -10.97 -12.03
N VAL A 55 -3.01 -9.90 -11.81
CA VAL A 55 -2.70 -8.87 -10.80
C VAL A 55 -2.74 -9.45 -9.38
N MET A 56 -3.81 -10.14 -9.01
CA MET A 56 -4.03 -10.67 -7.66
C MET A 56 -3.11 -11.84 -7.33
N GLY A 57 -2.66 -12.59 -8.34
CA GLY A 57 -1.66 -13.65 -8.24
C GLY A 57 -0.21 -13.17 -8.23
N ASN A 58 0.07 -11.93 -8.66
CA ASN A 58 1.44 -11.46 -8.90
C ASN A 58 2.25 -11.31 -7.59
N PRO A 59 3.38 -12.02 -7.43
CA PRO A 59 4.18 -11.96 -6.21
C PRO A 59 4.82 -10.59 -5.97
N LYS A 60 5.15 -9.84 -7.04
CA LYS A 60 5.70 -8.47 -6.93
C LYS A 60 4.65 -7.48 -6.46
N VAL A 61 3.39 -7.63 -6.90
CA VAL A 61 2.26 -6.84 -6.38
C VAL A 61 2.07 -7.08 -4.89
N LYS A 62 2.06 -8.35 -4.46
CA LYS A 62 1.94 -8.69 -3.03
C LYS A 62 3.08 -8.12 -2.19
N ALA A 63 4.31 -8.32 -2.62
CA ALA A 63 5.50 -7.82 -1.92
C ALA A 63 5.53 -6.29 -1.85
N HIS A 64 5.13 -5.61 -2.93
CA HIS A 64 5.08 -4.16 -2.95
C HIS A 64 3.94 -3.59 -2.09
N GLY A 65 2.76 -4.22 -2.13
CA GLY A 65 1.63 -3.88 -1.28
C GLY A 65 1.97 -3.96 0.21
N LYS A 66 2.69 -5.02 0.62
CA LYS A 66 3.25 -5.13 1.98
C LYS A 66 4.15 -3.94 2.34
N LYS A 67 5.03 -3.52 1.42
CA LYS A 67 5.93 -2.37 1.65
C LYS A 67 5.16 -1.06 1.82
N VAL A 68 4.15 -0.81 0.97
CA VAL A 68 3.29 0.37 1.05
C VAL A 68 2.54 0.39 2.38
N LEU A 69 1.88 -0.70 2.75
CA LEU A 69 1.12 -0.74 3.99
C LEU A 69 2.03 -0.67 5.22
N GLY A 70 3.21 -1.28 5.19
CA GLY A 70 4.22 -1.14 6.26
C GLY A 70 4.67 0.30 6.48
N SER A 71 4.74 1.12 5.42
CA SER A 71 5.08 2.55 5.54
C SER A 71 3.97 3.43 6.11
N LEU A 72 2.75 2.90 6.25
CA LEU A 72 1.64 3.57 6.94
C LEU A 72 1.59 3.25 8.43
N SER A 73 2.52 2.42 8.93
CA SER A 73 2.52 2.02 10.33
C SER A 73 2.81 3.21 11.26
N PRO A 74 2.15 3.28 12.44
CA PRO A 74 2.34 4.36 13.41
C PRO A 74 3.80 4.52 13.91
N LEU A 75 4.64 3.50 13.72
CA LEU A 75 6.06 3.47 14.10
C LEU A 75 7.03 3.60 12.90
N GLY A 76 6.51 3.74 11.67
CA GLY A 76 7.29 3.62 10.43
C GLY A 76 7.45 4.92 9.64
N ILE A 77 8.70 5.40 9.61
CA ILE A 77 9.40 6.16 8.55
C ILE A 77 8.55 7.13 7.69
N CYS A 78 8.58 8.39 8.14
CA CYS A 78 8.58 9.64 7.38
C CYS A 78 7.81 9.70 6.03
N PRO A 79 6.73 10.50 5.92
CA PRO A 79 5.97 10.71 4.66
C PRO A 79 6.81 11.29 3.50
N LEU A 80 8.03 11.76 3.76
CA LEU A 80 8.99 12.19 2.74
C LEU A 80 9.45 11.05 1.82
N LEU A 81 9.45 9.78 2.27
CA LEU A 81 9.91 8.66 1.43
C LEU A 81 8.88 8.25 0.37
N MET A 82 7.58 8.41 0.63
CA MET A 82 6.54 8.20 -0.38
C MET A 82 6.54 9.30 -1.44
N LEU A 83 6.78 10.56 -1.05
CA LEU A 83 6.95 11.65 -2.02
C LEU A 83 8.19 11.42 -2.90
N LEU A 84 9.28 10.89 -2.35
CA LEU A 84 10.49 10.58 -3.12
C LEU A 84 10.26 9.42 -4.11
N TRP A 85 9.50 8.39 -3.74
CA TRP A 85 9.21 7.25 -4.63
C TRP A 85 8.13 7.56 -5.69
N ALA A 86 7.23 8.51 -5.43
CA ALA A 86 6.26 9.00 -6.42
C ALA A 86 6.82 10.06 -7.39
N THR A 87 7.95 10.70 -7.05
CA THR A 87 8.57 11.75 -7.89
C THR A 87 9.85 11.33 -8.59
N LEU A 88 10.56 10.30 -8.10
CA LEU A 88 11.72 9.73 -8.79
C LEU A 88 11.34 8.39 -9.41
N ARG A 89 11.10 8.50 -10.72
CA ARG A 89 11.12 7.43 -11.71
C ARG A 89 12.43 6.64 -11.65
#